data_AF-A0A9W9E0E3-F1
#
_entry.id   AF-A0A9W9E0E3-F1
#
_cell.length_a   1.000
_cell.length_b   1.000
_cell.length_c   1.000
_cell.angle_alpha   90.00
_cell.angle_beta   90.00
_cell.angle_gamma   90.00
#
_symmetry.space_group_name_H-M   'P 1'
#
loop_
_entity.id
_entity.type
_entity.pdbx_description
1 polymer ?
#
loop_
_entity_poly.entity_id
_entity_poly.type
_entity_poly.pdbx_seq_one_letter_code
_entity_poly.pdbx_strand_id
1 'polypeptide(L)'
;LHLDADSWQSSAATSGTMFHQFKFPTPILTSLTLVTDGRGITNGILPQMFGGEMPSLKKLCLKHLTAWPRGYFQSLTHVCLYDQNESTRPTMDEFLDFLASSPSLEELAL
;
A
#
# COMPACT_ATOMS: atom_id res chain seq x y z
N LEU A 1 -1.68 -11.81 -0.68
CA LEU A 1 -1.08 -11.45 -1.98
C LEU A 1 0.22 -10.73 -1.70
N HIS A 2 1.33 -11.22 -2.23
CA HIS A 2 2.64 -10.58 -2.10
C HIS A 2 3.08 -10.17 -3.50
N LEU A 3 3.34 -8.88 -3.71
CA LEU A 3 3.79 -8.32 -4.97
C LEU A 3 5.12 -7.62 -4.75
N ASP A 4 6.13 -8.06 -5.47
CA ASP A 4 7.46 -7.46 -5.51
C ASP A 4 7.68 -6.90 -6.92
N ALA A 5 7.60 -5.57 -7.04
CA ALA A 5 7.76 -4.88 -8.30
C ALA A 5 9.20 -4.96 -8.83
N ASP A 6 10.20 -5.11 -7.96
CA ASP A 6 11.61 -5.12 -8.32
C ASP A 6 12.02 -6.46 -8.94
N SER A 7 11.34 -7.54 -8.52
CA SER A 7 11.46 -8.86 -9.15
C SER A 7 10.94 -8.89 -10.59
N TRP A 8 10.15 -7.89 -10.99
CA TRP A 8 9.51 -7.83 -12.30
C TRP A 8 10.36 -7.04 -13.30
N GLN A 9 11.36 -7.70 -13.90
CA GLN A 9 12.17 -7.12 -14.98
C GLN A 9 11.30 -6.92 -16.25
N SER A 10 10.66 -5.76 -16.39
CA SER A 10 10.02 -5.39 -17.66
C SER A 10 11.09 -4.91 -18.63
N SER A 11 11.36 -5.70 -19.68
CA SER A 11 12.31 -5.40 -20.75
C SER A 11 11.85 -4.30 -21.72
N ALA A 12 10.91 -3.44 -21.32
CA ALA A 12 10.32 -2.44 -22.20
C ALA A 12 10.22 -1.08 -21.49
N ALA A 13 10.48 -0.03 -22.26
CA ALA A 13 10.57 1.39 -21.90
C ALA A 13 9.27 2.04 -21.36
N THR A 14 8.39 1.27 -20.73
CA THR A 14 7.21 1.78 -20.04
C THR A 14 7.51 1.89 -18.54
N SER A 15 7.84 3.10 -18.09
CA SER A 15 8.01 3.48 -16.68
C SER A 15 6.69 3.44 -15.90
N GLY A 16 5.99 2.30 -15.91
CA GLY A 16 4.79 2.06 -15.11
C GLY A 16 5.02 0.82 -14.25
N THR A 17 4.84 0.95 -12.94
CA THR A 17 4.94 -0.18 -12.01
C THR A 17 3.88 -1.24 -12.36
N MET A 18 4.19 -2.53 -12.17
CA MET A 18 3.31 -3.67 -12.51
C MET A 18 1.89 -3.53 -11.96
N PHE A 19 1.75 -2.70 -10.92
CA PHE A 19 0.51 -2.52 -10.23
C PHE A 19 -0.64 -1.94 -11.07
N HIS A 20 -0.34 -1.24 -12.17
CA HIS A 20 -1.35 -0.76 -13.12
C HIS A 20 -2.13 -1.90 -13.81
N GLN A 21 -1.64 -3.13 -13.75
CA GLN A 21 -2.31 -4.30 -14.32
C GLN A 21 -3.50 -4.77 -13.48
N PHE A 22 -3.55 -4.40 -12.20
CA PHE A 22 -4.64 -4.77 -11.31
C PHE A 22 -5.73 -3.69 -11.38
N LYS A 23 -6.78 -3.98 -12.15
CA LYS A 23 -7.91 -3.06 -12.40
C LYS A 23 -9.20 -3.44 -11.67
N PHE A 24 -9.21 -4.60 -11.01
CA PHE A 24 -10.42 -5.13 -10.39
C PHE A 24 -10.30 -5.06 -8.86
N PRO A 25 -11.36 -4.65 -8.14
CA PRO A 25 -11.40 -4.70 -6.68
C PRO A 25 -11.18 -6.12 -6.17
N THR A 26 -10.48 -6.24 -5.03
CA THR A 26 -10.22 -7.53 -4.38
C THR A 26 -10.86 -7.57 -2.99
N PRO A 27 -12.20 -7.67 -2.88
CA PRO A 27 -12.92 -7.46 -1.61
C PRO A 27 -12.68 -8.55 -0.56
N ILE A 28 -12.27 -9.75 -1.00
CA ILE A 28 -11.97 -10.90 -0.12
C ILE A 28 -10.50 -10.98 0.29
N LEU A 29 -9.65 -10.07 -0.18
CA LEU A 29 -8.23 -10.10 0.09
C LEU A 29 -7.99 -9.78 1.57
N THR A 30 -7.32 -10.67 2.30
CA THR A 30 -7.09 -10.54 3.75
C THR A 30 -5.68 -10.11 4.12
N SER A 31 -4.71 -10.34 3.23
CA SER A 31 -3.30 -10.00 3.44
C SER A 31 -2.69 -9.49 2.16
N LEU A 32 -1.96 -8.38 2.26
CA LEU A 32 -1.29 -7.71 1.17
C LEU A 32 0.12 -7.27 1.58
N THR A 33 1.08 -7.58 0.72
CA THR A 33 2.42 -7.02 0.79
C THR A 33 2.77 -6.42 -0.57
N LEU A 34 3.22 -5.16 -0.57
CA LEU A 34 3.72 -4.47 -1.74
C LEU A 34 5.16 -4.02 -1.48
N VAL A 35 6.07 -4.50 -2.31
CA VAL A 35 7.49 -4.16 -2.28
C VAL A 35 7.86 -3.53 -3.61
N THR A 36 8.60 -2.42 -3.54
CA THR A 36 9.15 -1.70 -4.68
C THR A 36 10.38 -0.94 -4.21
N ASP A 37 11.33 -0.65 -5.09
CA ASP A 37 12.50 0.20 -4.87
C ASP A 37 12.17 1.70 -4.88
N GLY A 38 10.89 2.04 -5.02
CA GLY A 38 10.38 3.41 -5.08
C GLY A 38 10.55 4.08 -6.44
N ARG A 39 11.22 3.45 -7.42
CA ARG A 39 11.42 4.02 -8.75
C ARG A 39 10.11 3.96 -9.54
N GLY A 40 9.71 5.10 -10.11
CA GLY A 40 8.47 5.19 -10.88
C GLY A 40 7.19 5.31 -10.05
N ILE A 41 7.29 5.38 -8.71
CA ILE A 41 6.17 5.75 -7.85
C ILE A 41 6.06 7.28 -7.81
N THR A 42 5.15 7.85 -8.61
CA THR A 42 4.78 9.26 -8.52
C THR A 42 3.76 9.46 -7.40
N ASN A 43 4.07 10.33 -6.43
CA ASN A 43 3.20 10.74 -5.32
C ASN A 43 2.82 9.62 -4.33
N GLY A 44 3.52 8.49 -4.30
CA GLY A 44 3.24 7.41 -3.35
C GLY A 44 1.91 6.68 -3.60
N ILE A 45 1.22 6.97 -4.71
CA ILE A 45 -0.18 6.58 -4.92
C ILE A 45 -0.29 5.07 -5.03
N LEU A 46 -1.11 4.51 -4.15
CA LEU A 46 -1.52 3.12 -4.25
C LEU A 46 -2.27 2.89 -5.59
N PRO A 47 -1.90 1.84 -6.33
CA PRO A 47 -2.51 1.44 -7.61
C PRO A 47 -4.04 1.38 -7.60
N GLN A 48 -4.70 1.53 -8.75
CA GLN A 48 -6.17 1.54 -8.83
C GLN A 48 -6.86 0.26 -8.33
N MET A 49 -6.16 -0.86 -8.14
CA MET A 49 -6.70 -2.02 -7.42
C MET A 49 -7.15 -1.70 -5.99
N PHE A 50 -6.55 -0.66 -5.39
CA PHE A 50 -6.93 -0.08 -4.11
C PHE A 50 -8.07 0.93 -4.25
N GLY A 51 -8.40 1.36 -5.47
CA GLY A 51 -9.44 2.32 -5.84
C GLY A 51 -10.87 2.03 -5.35
N GLY A 52 -11.09 0.92 -4.65
CA GLY A 52 -12.33 0.54 -4.00
C GLY A 52 -12.07 -0.03 -2.61
N GLU A 53 -13.13 -0.22 -1.83
CA GLU A 53 -13.02 -0.73 -0.46
C GLU A 53 -12.40 -2.14 -0.46
N MET A 54 -11.40 -2.35 0.42
CA MET A 54 -10.86 -3.68 0.74
C MET A 54 -11.34 -4.09 2.14
N PRO A 55 -12.64 -4.37 2.33
CA PRO A 55 -13.24 -4.53 3.65
C PRO A 55 -12.67 -5.72 4.43
N SER A 56 -12.15 -6.74 3.73
CA SER A 56 -11.60 -7.93 4.37
C SER A 56 -10.11 -7.82 4.68
N LEU A 57 -9.43 -6.74 4.30
CA LEU A 57 -7.98 -6.65 4.45
C LEU A 57 -7.61 -6.46 5.92
N LYS A 58 -6.81 -7.41 6.44
CA LYS A 58 -6.38 -7.48 7.83
C LYS A 58 -4.89 -7.21 8.00
N LYS A 59 -4.07 -7.59 7.01
CA LYS A 59 -2.61 -7.48 7.08
C LYS A 59 -2.12 -6.66 5.90
N LEU A 60 -1.42 -5.56 6.18
CA LEU A 60 -0.88 -4.65 5.19
C LEU A 60 0.61 -4.44 5.43
N CYS A 61 1.41 -4.67 4.39
CA CYS A 61 2.85 -4.43 4.44
C CYS A 61 3.28 -3.63 3.20
N LEU A 62 3.92 -2.48 3.40
CA LEU A 62 4.28 -1.54 2.35
C LEU A 62 5.74 -1.11 2.45
N LYS A 63 6.46 -1.14 1.33
CA LYS A 63 7.79 -0.56 1.17
C LYS A 63 7.74 0.64 0.21
N HIS A 64 8.29 1.79 0.59
CA HIS A 64 8.31 3.05 -0.19
C HIS A 64 6.95 3.64 -0.63
N LEU A 65 5.81 3.03 -0.28
CA LEU A 65 4.47 3.50 -0.64
C LEU A 65 3.84 4.30 0.51
N THR A 66 3.77 5.62 0.33
CA THR A 66 3.43 6.56 1.41
C THR A 66 2.06 7.22 1.29
N ALA A 67 1.36 7.14 0.15
CA ALA A 67 0.03 7.72 0.01
C ALA A 67 -1.05 6.68 0.25
N TRP A 68 -1.64 6.74 1.46
CA TRP A 68 -2.72 5.85 1.88
C TRP A 68 -4.04 6.63 1.88
N PRO A 69 -4.97 6.34 0.96
CA PRO A 69 -6.22 7.06 0.92
C PRO A 69 -7.03 6.81 2.19
N ARG A 70 -7.57 7.88 2.78
CA ARG A 70 -8.46 7.78 3.95
C ARG A 70 -9.64 6.86 3.62
N GLY A 71 -9.91 5.92 4.53
CA GLY A 71 -11.06 5.02 4.44
C GLY A 71 -10.87 3.75 3.59
N TYR A 72 -9.68 3.52 3.01
CA TYR A 72 -9.42 2.30 2.22
C TYR A 72 -9.28 1.05 3.07
N PHE A 73 -8.65 1.19 4.23
CA PHE A 73 -8.27 0.07 5.07
C PHE A 73 -8.92 0.24 6.44
N GLN A 74 -10.09 -0.35 6.63
CA GLN A 74 -10.93 -0.12 7.82
C GLN A 74 -10.86 -1.25 8.85
N SER A 75 -10.20 -2.36 8.50
CA SER A 75 -10.21 -3.60 9.30
C SER A 75 -8.81 -4.19 9.45
N LEU A 76 -7.78 -3.33 9.41
CA LEU A 76 -6.41 -3.77 9.63
C LEU A 76 -6.24 -4.23 11.07
N THR A 77 -5.46 -5.28 11.20
CA THR A 77 -4.99 -5.86 12.46
C THR A 77 -3.47 -5.81 12.52
N HIS A 78 -2.79 -5.86 11.37
CA HIS A 78 -1.33 -5.81 11.29
C HIS A 78 -0.91 -4.82 10.20
N VAL A 79 -0.09 -3.84 10.58
CA VAL A 79 0.51 -2.87 9.65
C VAL A 79 2.03 -2.98 9.75
N CYS A 80 2.69 -3.09 8.61
CA CYS A 80 4.14 -3.01 8.49
C CYS A 80 4.50 -1.99 7.42
N LEU A 81 5.18 -0.92 7.82
CA LEU A 81 5.71 0.10 6.93
C LEU A 81 7.22 0.05 7.07
N TYR A 82 7.99 0.00 5.98
CA TYR A 82 9.44 0.11 6.08
C TYR A 82 10.04 0.80 4.85
N ASP A 83 11.23 1.39 5.01
CA ASP A 83 11.91 2.21 4.00
C ASP A 83 11.00 3.28 3.35
N GLN A 84 10.22 4.00 4.17
CA GLN A 84 9.33 5.05 3.66
C GLN A 84 10.12 6.28 3.19
N ASN A 85 9.86 6.72 1.95
CA ASN A 85 10.52 7.88 1.35
C ASN A 85 10.20 9.16 2.15
N GLU A 86 11.23 9.88 2.61
CA GLU A 86 11.10 11.08 3.44
C GLU A 86 10.36 12.22 2.73
N SER A 87 10.50 12.34 1.41
CA SER A 87 9.89 13.44 0.64
C SER A 87 8.39 13.25 0.39
N THR A 88 7.88 12.02 0.52
CA THR A 88 6.46 11.70 0.28
C THR A 88 5.78 11.12 1.52
N ARG A 89 6.49 11.02 2.65
CA ARG A 89 5.98 10.50 3.91
C ARG A 89 4.77 11.34 4.37
N PRO A 90 3.69 10.71 4.83
CA PRO A 90 2.57 11.44 5.41
C PRO A 90 3.01 12.21 6.65
N THR A 91 2.29 13.28 6.95
CA THR A 91 2.40 13.98 8.23
C THR A 91 2.01 13.05 9.38
N MET A 92 2.42 13.40 10.61
CA MET A 92 2.02 12.63 11.79
C MET A 92 0.50 12.54 11.92
N ASP A 93 -0.22 13.64 11.65
CA ASP A 93 -1.67 13.67 11.72
C ASP A 93 -2.31 12.74 10.69
N GLU A 94 -1.83 12.73 9.45
CA GLU A 94 -2.30 11.80 8.41
C GLU A 94 -2.00 10.33 8.76
N PHE A 95 -0.85 10.07 9.39
CA PHE A 95 -0.52 8.73 9.88
C PHE A 95 -1.45 8.30 11.01
N LEU A 96 -1.74 9.18 11.97
CA LEU A 96 -2.68 8.90 13.06
C LEU A 96 -4.12 8.70 12.55
N ASP A 97 -4.56 9.51 11.58
CA ASP A 97 -5.85 9.33 10.90
C ASP A 97 -5.94 7.96 10.21
N PHE A 98 -4.85 7.54 9.57
CA PHE A 98 -4.76 6.21 8.97
C PHE A 98 -4.90 5.11 10.03
N LEU A 99 -4.17 5.18 11.14
CA LEU A 99 -4.29 4.19 12.23
C LEU A 99 -5.70 4.19 12.85
N ALA A 100 -6.29 5.37 13.06
CA ALA A 100 -7.62 5.53 13.63
C ALA A 100 -8.72 4.90 12.78
N SER A 101 -8.48 4.72 11.47
CA SER A 101 -9.43 4.03 10.58
C SER A 101 -9.54 2.52 10.84
N SER A 102 -8.58 1.93 11.56
CA SER A 102 -8.56 0.51 11.89
C SER A 102 -8.51 0.30 13.42
N PRO A 103 -9.65 0.40 14.13
CA PRO A 103 -9.69 0.26 15.59
C PRO A 103 -9.32 -1.15 16.10
N SER A 104 -9.28 -2.14 15.20
CA SER A 104 -8.86 -3.51 15.49
C SER A 104 -7.34 -3.74 15.33
N LEU A 105 -6.54 -2.69 15.23
CA LEU A 105 -5.10 -2.82 15.04
C LEU A 105 -4.45 -3.48 16.26
N GLU A 106 -3.75 -4.59 16.03
CA GLU A 106 -3.04 -5.39 17.03
C GLU A 106 -1.53 -5.18 16.94
N GLU A 107 -1.00 -5.06 15.71
CA GLU A 107 0.42 -4.97 15.44
C GLU A 107 0.76 -3.79 14.52
N LEU A 108 1.79 -3.03 14.90
CA LEU A 108 2.37 -1.95 14.11
C LEU A 108 3.89 -2.11 14.08
N ALA A 109 4.44 -2.27 12.88
CA ALA A 109 5.88 -2.27 12.61
C ALA A 109 6.22 -1.11 11.66
N LEU A 110 7.30 -0.39 11.98
CA LEU A 110 7.76 0.82 11.30
C LEU A 110 9.23 0.72 10.90
#